data_AF-A0A388LIB0-F1
#
_entry.id   AF-A0A388LIB0-F1
#
_cell.length_a   1.000
_cell.length_b   1.000
_cell.length_c   1.000
_cell.angle_alpha   90.00
_cell.angle_beta   90.00
_cell.angle_gamma   90.00
#
_symmetry.space_group_name_H-M   'P 1'
#
loop_
_entity.id
_entity.type
_entity.pdbx_description
1 polymer ?
#
loop_
_entity_poly.entity_id
_entity_poly.type
_entity_poly.pdbx_seq_one_letter_code
_entity_poly.pdbx_strand_id
1 'polypeptide(L)'
;MAFRNVCHFCQLPGHFTWECPFRFQPNGAEMSARIRDGGAPAPGRGDSNGLLPPRAQGASTSNAIVPYQQAQNRSYSGGSGNYNSGGYNGGHYSRGGGYNEGQRYSRQWSGGYNNRDREKDCVDKIDRMYNLRSDQVEEREQKKQENAKLELLEEEKKKLQAEEERRQQANKEKEQQEARLGRIVRTNDDNEVDKLRKELEELRARSLGTSTESRVEALRKEKEALLKKKDQETEERLRNEIAELKSRRDLETPGEGKQDELLTLKLQVKERSSFRTAMEEKNAKLSALKKENGHLKRDFSELGEEFVVLRSKRDAGAVNEKSPPEEPARGKQRADPSTAMYTPKDLEALQKAYKVALAGKEMALKEADMLKDRMAKMVAKMAAFRDNRLKELRQLKKHEMEEICADEGITYIKLDQAKADVAEIRASHDYAEWLKEKEVGEKEDQDLHHATSAEDVDEA
;
A
#
# COMPACT_ATOMS: atom_id res chain seq x y z
N MET A 1 50.38 -11.73 7.65
CA MET A 1 48.99 -11.68 8.19
C MET A 1 48.09 -11.15 7.09
N ALA A 2 47.25 -12.00 6.49
CA ALA A 2 46.35 -11.57 5.42
C ALA A 2 45.15 -10.84 6.05
N PHE A 3 45.01 -9.55 5.77
CA PHE A 3 43.82 -8.78 6.13
C PHE A 3 42.63 -9.40 5.39
N ARG A 4 41.77 -10.11 6.13
CA ARG A 4 40.52 -10.63 5.57
C ARG A 4 39.65 -9.41 5.24
N ASN A 5 39.35 -9.21 3.96
CA ASN A 5 38.44 -8.18 3.47
C ASN A 5 37.03 -8.51 3.93
N VAL A 6 36.68 -8.05 5.13
CA VAL A 6 35.35 -8.17 5.71
C VAL A 6 34.67 -6.81 5.60
N CYS A 7 33.44 -6.78 5.08
CA CYS A 7 32.64 -5.57 5.02
C CYS A 7 32.42 -5.00 6.44
N HIS A 8 32.73 -3.72 6.66
CA HIS A 8 32.65 -3.11 8.00
C HIS A 8 31.20 -3.01 8.52
N PHE A 9 30.21 -2.99 7.61
CA PHE A 9 28.80 -2.85 7.96
C PHE A 9 28.15 -4.17 8.38
N CYS A 10 28.33 -5.24 7.59
CA CYS A 10 27.66 -6.53 7.83
C CYS A 10 28.59 -7.64 8.34
N GLN A 11 29.91 -7.39 8.39
CA GLN A 11 30.94 -8.36 8.78
C GLN A 11 30.99 -9.66 7.94
N LEU A 12 30.45 -9.63 6.72
CA LEU A 12 30.59 -10.71 5.75
C LEU A 12 31.82 -10.47 4.86
N PRO A 13 32.58 -11.54 4.52
CA PRO A 13 33.70 -11.43 3.60
C PRO A 13 33.22 -11.19 2.15
N GLY A 14 34.09 -10.62 1.32
CA GLY A 14 33.93 -10.66 -0.14
C GLY A 14 33.21 -9.47 -0.79
N HIS A 15 32.93 -8.39 -0.06
CA HIS A 15 32.42 -7.15 -0.64
C HIS A 15 32.81 -5.92 0.20
N PHE A 16 32.82 -4.74 -0.43
CA PHE A 16 33.10 -3.47 0.23
C PHE A 16 31.84 -2.82 0.82
N THR A 17 31.99 -1.89 1.76
CA THR A 17 30.86 -1.20 2.43
C THR A 17 29.91 -0.51 1.45
N TRP A 18 30.42 0.00 0.32
CA TRP A 18 29.57 0.64 -0.70
C TRP A 18 28.73 -0.35 -1.52
N GLU A 19 29.13 -1.62 -1.56
CA GLU A 19 28.47 -2.74 -2.27
C GLU A 19 27.59 -3.56 -1.30
N CYS A 20 27.48 -3.16 -0.04
CA CYS A 20 26.75 -3.93 0.95
C CYS A 20 25.22 -3.85 0.68
N PRO A 21 24.55 -4.97 0.35
CA PRO A 21 23.12 -4.97 0.02
C PRO A 21 22.24 -4.54 1.21
N PHE A 22 22.80 -4.60 2.42
CA PHE A 22 22.13 -4.23 3.66
C PHE A 22 22.26 -2.73 4.02
N ARG A 23 23.05 -1.93 3.27
CA ARG A 23 23.37 -0.54 3.63
C ARG A 23 22.15 0.38 3.69
N PHE A 24 21.13 0.13 2.89
CA PHE A 24 19.91 0.96 2.80
C PHE A 24 18.72 0.39 3.59
N GLN A 25 18.92 -0.72 4.31
CA GLN A 25 17.87 -1.31 5.13
C GLN A 25 18.07 -0.94 6.60
N PRO A 26 17.06 -0.37 7.28
CA PRO A 26 17.19 0.11 8.66
C PRO A 26 17.59 -1.00 9.65
N ASN A 27 17.29 -2.27 9.34
CA ASN A 27 17.65 -3.44 10.13
C ASN A 27 18.72 -4.33 9.46
N GLY A 28 19.49 -3.78 8.51
CA GLY A 28 20.43 -4.54 7.70
C GLY A 28 21.52 -5.27 8.49
N ALA A 29 22.04 -4.64 9.55
CA ALA A 29 23.04 -5.26 10.44
C ALA A 29 22.47 -6.47 11.21
N GLU A 30 21.22 -6.38 11.67
CA GLU A 30 20.56 -7.45 12.43
C GLU A 30 20.24 -8.67 11.55
N MET A 31 19.82 -8.44 10.30
CA MET A 31 19.59 -9.52 9.35
C MET A 31 20.87 -10.27 8.99
N SER A 32 22.00 -9.56 8.85
CA SER A 32 23.30 -10.19 8.62
C SER A 32 23.75 -11.05 9.81
N ALA A 33 23.46 -10.62 11.04
CA ALA A 33 23.77 -11.41 12.23
C ALA A 33 23.00 -12.75 12.24
N ARG A 34 21.71 -12.73 11.90
CA ARG A 34 20.87 -13.94 11.82
C ARG A 34 21.36 -14.96 10.78
N ILE A 35 21.91 -14.47 9.66
CA ILE A 35 22.51 -15.33 8.62
C ILE A 35 23.80 -15.98 9.14
N ARG A 36 24.62 -15.23 9.89
CA ARG A 36 25.87 -15.74 10.47
C ARG A 36 25.63 -16.84 11.49
N ASP A 37 24.56 -16.71 12.27
CA ASP A 37 24.23 -17.66 13.35
C ASP A 37 23.45 -18.90 12.86
N GLY A 38 23.30 -19.08 11.53
CA GLY A 38 22.64 -20.27 10.97
C GLY A 38 21.17 -20.39 11.36
N GLY A 39 20.51 -19.26 11.64
CA GLY A 39 19.15 -19.19 12.17
C GLY A 39 18.09 -19.63 11.17
N ALA A 40 17.88 -20.94 11.04
CA ALA A 40 16.61 -21.46 10.59
C ALA A 40 15.52 -20.98 11.58
N PRO A 41 14.39 -20.44 11.09
CA PRO A 41 13.30 -20.03 11.97
C PRO A 41 12.78 -21.27 12.69
N ALA A 42 13.06 -21.36 13.99
CA ALA A 42 12.41 -22.35 14.84
C ALA A 42 10.90 -22.06 14.83
N PRO A 43 10.05 -23.01 14.40
CA PRO A 43 8.61 -22.84 14.58
C PRO A 43 8.36 -22.84 16.08
N GLY A 44 7.69 -21.80 16.58
CA GLY A 44 7.35 -21.65 17.98
C GLY A 44 6.73 -22.93 18.55
N ARG A 45 7.50 -23.63 19.38
CA ARG A 45 7.00 -24.67 20.28
C ARG A 45 6.73 -24.02 21.62
N GLY A 46 5.44 -23.91 21.95
CA GLY A 46 5.00 -23.74 23.31
C GLY A 46 5.37 -24.97 24.14
N ASP A 47 5.90 -24.72 25.32
CA ASP A 47 6.35 -25.69 26.30
C ASP A 47 5.20 -26.59 26.79
N SER A 48 5.40 -27.90 26.68
CA SER A 48 4.83 -28.88 27.61
C SER A 48 5.63 -30.19 27.55
N ASN A 49 6.39 -30.42 28.62
CA ASN A 49 6.78 -31.70 29.23
C ASN A 49 7.08 -32.91 28.32
N GLY A 50 8.33 -33.39 28.35
CA GLY A 50 8.65 -34.74 27.87
C GLY A 50 10.13 -35.11 28.03
N LEU A 51 10.37 -36.17 28.79
CA LEU A 51 11.66 -36.71 29.22
C LEU A 51 12.45 -37.44 28.10
N LEU A 52 13.78 -37.43 28.26
CA LEU A 52 14.85 -38.29 27.70
C LEU A 52 15.44 -38.00 26.28
N PRO A 53 16.78 -38.05 26.13
CA PRO A 53 17.48 -38.04 24.83
C PRO A 53 17.79 -39.46 24.33
N PRO A 54 18.05 -39.63 23.02
CA PRO A 54 19.30 -40.28 22.67
C PRO A 54 20.02 -39.73 21.42
N ARG A 55 21.34 -39.61 21.59
CA ARG A 55 22.46 -40.15 20.79
C ARG A 55 22.55 -39.92 19.27
N ALA A 56 23.76 -39.49 18.91
CA ALA A 56 24.32 -39.20 17.59
C ALA A 56 24.52 -40.42 16.65
N GLN A 57 25.01 -40.08 15.43
CA GLN A 57 25.38 -40.90 14.26
C GLN A 57 24.23 -41.03 13.26
N GLY A 58 24.39 -40.88 11.95
CA GLY A 58 25.56 -40.72 11.08
C GLY A 58 25.04 -40.68 9.63
N ALA A 59 25.91 -40.30 8.71
CA ALA A 59 25.64 -40.17 7.28
C ALA A 59 24.90 -41.37 6.65
N SER A 60 23.94 -41.11 5.76
CA SER A 60 23.80 -41.90 4.54
C SER A 60 22.88 -41.23 3.52
N THR A 61 23.41 -41.09 2.31
CA THR A 61 22.75 -40.71 1.07
C THR A 61 21.70 -41.74 0.66
N SER A 62 20.50 -41.33 0.30
CA SER A 62 19.61 -42.14 -0.55
C SER A 62 18.59 -41.25 -1.28
N ASN A 63 18.79 -41.15 -2.60
CA ASN A 63 17.81 -40.69 -3.56
C ASN A 63 16.67 -41.71 -3.63
N ALA A 64 15.55 -41.41 -2.97
CA ALA A 64 14.29 -42.13 -3.17
C ALA A 64 13.31 -41.20 -3.88
N ILE A 65 13.15 -41.43 -5.18
CA ILE A 65 12.09 -40.88 -6.01
C ILE A 65 10.77 -41.46 -5.52
N VAL A 66 9.99 -40.65 -4.80
CA VAL A 66 8.62 -40.96 -4.40
C VAL A 66 7.70 -40.46 -5.53
N PRO A 67 6.85 -41.31 -6.13
CA PRO A 67 5.88 -40.84 -7.12
C PRO A 67 4.83 -39.96 -6.45
N TYR A 68 4.72 -38.73 -6.93
CA TYR A 68 3.73 -37.76 -6.48
C TYR A 68 2.33 -38.26 -6.84
N GLN A 69 1.59 -38.74 -5.84
CA GLN A 69 0.18 -39.10 -6.00
C GLN A 69 -0.64 -37.80 -6.03
N GLN A 70 -1.25 -37.55 -7.18
CA GLN A 70 -2.10 -36.41 -7.48
C GLN A 70 -3.26 -36.31 -6.47
N ALA A 71 -3.41 -35.16 -5.82
CA ALA A 71 -4.52 -34.89 -4.90
C ALA A 71 -5.85 -34.91 -5.69
N GLN A 72 -6.58 -36.01 -5.56
CA GLN A 72 -7.96 -36.09 -6.02
C GLN A 72 -8.83 -35.23 -5.12
N ASN A 73 -9.41 -34.18 -5.72
CA ASN A 73 -10.50 -33.39 -5.15
C ASN A 73 -11.62 -34.33 -4.68
N ARG A 74 -11.72 -34.53 -3.36
CA ARG A 74 -12.92 -35.06 -2.73
C ARG A 74 -14.00 -33.98 -2.78
N SER A 75 -14.84 -34.09 -3.79
CA SER A 75 -16.19 -33.56 -3.83
C SER A 75 -16.96 -33.99 -2.57
N TYR A 76 -17.16 -33.04 -1.65
CA TYR A 76 -18.12 -33.19 -0.56
C TYR A 76 -19.51 -32.84 -1.12
N SER A 77 -20.15 -33.86 -1.70
CA SER A 77 -21.58 -33.89 -1.98
C SER A 77 -22.22 -34.87 -0.98
N GLY A 78 -23.28 -34.43 -0.32
CA GLY A 78 -24.05 -35.18 0.69
C GLY A 78 -24.33 -34.28 1.89
N GLY A 79 -25.54 -33.78 2.15
CA GLY A 79 -26.87 -34.24 1.76
C GLY A 79 -27.57 -34.84 2.99
N SER A 80 -28.57 -34.12 3.53
CA SER A 80 -29.64 -34.58 4.44
C SER A 80 -30.08 -33.39 5.32
N GLY A 81 -31.33 -32.98 5.51
CA GLY A 81 -32.67 -33.36 5.06
C GLY A 81 -33.58 -32.16 5.37
N ASN A 82 -34.53 -31.75 4.54
CA ASN A 82 -35.86 -32.34 4.39
C ASN A 82 -36.47 -32.85 5.70
N TYR A 83 -37.12 -31.98 6.50
CA TYR A 83 -38.38 -32.11 7.26
C TYR A 83 -38.69 -30.65 7.75
N ASN A 84 -39.88 -30.07 7.83
CA ASN A 84 -41.22 -30.61 7.86
C ASN A 84 -42.22 -29.50 7.50
N SER A 85 -43.20 -29.88 6.69
CA SER A 85 -44.48 -29.20 6.52
C SER A 85 -45.36 -29.50 7.74
N GLY A 86 -46.07 -28.50 8.24
CA GLY A 86 -47.10 -28.63 9.28
C GLY A 86 -47.50 -27.23 9.74
N GLY A 87 -48.68 -26.69 9.47
CA GLY A 87 -49.97 -27.34 9.26
C GLY A 87 -50.74 -27.42 10.59
N TYR A 88 -51.70 -26.50 10.74
CA TYR A 88 -52.90 -26.55 11.61
C TYR A 88 -52.79 -26.39 13.14
N ASN A 89 -53.37 -25.29 13.65
CA ASN A 89 -54.46 -25.25 14.65
C ASN A 89 -54.83 -23.77 14.94
N GLY A 90 -56.05 -23.26 14.82
CA GLY A 90 -57.36 -23.91 14.73
C GLY A 90 -58.04 -23.99 16.10
N GLY A 91 -58.80 -22.96 16.48
CA GLY A 91 -59.75 -22.95 17.62
C GLY A 91 -59.12 -22.64 18.99
N HIS A 92 -59.86 -22.26 20.02
CA HIS A 92 -61.26 -21.90 20.21
C HIS A 92 -61.40 -21.46 21.69
N TYR A 93 -62.28 -20.47 21.93
CA TYR A 93 -63.06 -20.18 23.14
C TYR A 93 -62.53 -20.45 24.57
N SER A 94 -62.52 -19.39 25.39
CA SER A 94 -63.05 -19.29 26.77
C SER A 94 -63.07 -17.79 27.09
N ARG A 95 -64.16 -17.04 27.32
CA ARG A 95 -65.47 -17.22 27.97
C ARG A 95 -65.41 -17.91 29.33
N GLY A 96 -65.35 -17.08 30.37
CA GLY A 96 -65.48 -17.38 31.79
C GLY A 96 -64.76 -16.25 32.53
N GLY A 97 -65.42 -15.17 32.96
CA GLY A 97 -66.51 -15.17 33.93
C GLY A 97 -65.90 -15.13 35.33
N GLY A 98 -65.90 -13.97 35.98
CA GLY A 98 -65.29 -13.84 37.31
C GLY A 98 -65.29 -12.42 37.85
N TYR A 99 -66.44 -12.02 38.36
CA TYR A 99 -66.64 -10.86 39.23
C TYR A 99 -65.64 -10.88 40.39
N ASN A 100 -64.89 -9.79 40.59
CA ASN A 100 -64.46 -9.39 41.92
C ASN A 100 -64.37 -7.87 42.01
N GLU A 101 -65.52 -7.33 42.35
CA GLU A 101 -65.79 -6.05 42.95
C GLU A 101 -65.13 -6.03 44.34
N GLY A 102 -63.99 -5.37 44.48
CA GLY A 102 -63.19 -5.51 45.69
C GLY A 102 -62.12 -4.44 45.85
N GLN A 103 -62.55 -3.25 46.25
CA GLN A 103 -61.77 -2.24 46.96
C GLN A 103 -60.68 -1.50 46.19
N ARG A 104 -61.13 -0.36 45.68
CA ARG A 104 -60.37 0.89 45.53
C ARG A 104 -59.66 1.24 46.85
N TYR A 105 -58.39 0.88 46.95
CA TYR A 105 -57.43 1.79 47.56
C TYR A 105 -56.70 2.49 46.42
N SER A 106 -57.11 3.72 46.13
CA SER A 106 -56.28 4.69 45.44
C SER A 106 -54.98 4.83 46.23
N ARG A 107 -53.98 4.00 45.89
CA ARG A 107 -52.59 4.34 46.20
C ARG A 107 -52.31 5.61 45.43
N GLN A 108 -52.41 6.74 46.12
CA GLN A 108 -51.80 7.99 45.71
C GLN A 108 -50.38 7.66 45.26
N TRP A 109 -50.11 7.86 43.97
CA TRP A 109 -48.77 7.85 43.40
C TRP A 109 -48.05 9.13 43.85
N SER A 110 -47.92 9.32 45.16
CA SER A 110 -47.01 10.27 45.79
C SER A 110 -45.66 9.58 45.94
N GLY A 111 -44.93 9.51 44.83
CA GLY A 111 -43.52 9.13 44.76
C GLY A 111 -42.98 9.76 43.48
N GLY A 112 -42.50 11.00 43.47
CA GLY A 112 -41.45 11.50 44.35
C GLY A 112 -40.13 11.23 43.63
N TYR A 113 -39.77 12.13 42.71
CA TYR A 113 -38.46 12.43 42.07
C TYR A 113 -37.54 11.29 41.56
N ASN A 114 -37.62 10.06 42.04
CA ASN A 114 -36.70 8.94 41.74
C ASN A 114 -37.04 8.16 40.45
N ASN A 115 -38.18 8.42 39.80
CA ASN A 115 -38.55 7.74 38.56
C ASN A 115 -37.82 8.33 37.33
N ARG A 116 -37.43 9.61 37.42
CA ARG A 116 -36.72 10.33 36.37
C ARG A 116 -35.28 9.82 36.21
N ASP A 117 -34.64 9.49 37.31
CA ASP A 117 -33.28 8.91 37.30
C ASP A 117 -33.28 7.51 36.70
N ARG A 118 -34.33 6.71 36.96
CA ARG A 118 -34.45 5.36 36.40
C ARG A 118 -34.73 5.35 34.90
N GLU A 119 -35.46 6.35 34.41
CA GLU A 119 -35.69 6.55 32.98
C GLU A 119 -34.40 6.96 32.27
N LYS A 120 -33.60 7.84 32.90
CA LYS A 120 -32.28 8.25 32.40
C LYS A 120 -31.30 7.08 32.33
N ASP A 121 -31.24 6.23 33.37
CA ASP A 121 -30.42 5.01 33.36
C ASP A 121 -30.82 4.02 32.25
N CYS A 122 -32.12 3.97 31.90
CA CYS A 122 -32.60 3.12 30.81
C CYS A 122 -32.13 3.64 29.44
N VAL A 123 -32.24 4.95 29.21
CA VAL A 123 -31.75 5.60 27.98
C VAL A 123 -30.24 5.42 27.84
N ASP A 124 -29.47 5.67 28.90
CA ASP A 124 -28.01 5.50 28.90
C ASP A 124 -27.59 4.04 28.64
N LYS A 125 -28.42 3.08 29.04
CA LYS A 125 -28.18 1.65 28.78
C LYS A 125 -28.48 1.28 27.33
N ILE A 126 -29.53 1.86 26.76
CA ILE A 126 -29.89 1.68 25.35
C ILE A 126 -28.80 2.28 24.46
N ASP A 127 -28.33 3.49 24.76
CA ASP A 127 -27.25 4.14 24.01
C ASP A 127 -25.95 3.33 24.07
N ARG A 128 -25.61 2.79 25.24
CA ARG A 128 -24.46 1.86 25.38
C ARG A 128 -24.59 0.61 24.53
N MET A 129 -25.80 0.02 24.44
CA MET A 129 -26.06 -1.14 23.60
C MET A 129 -25.96 -0.82 22.10
N TYR A 130 -26.44 0.36 21.68
CA TYR A 130 -26.33 0.81 20.30
C TYR A 130 -24.89 1.11 19.91
N ASN A 131 -24.14 1.80 20.76
CA ASN A 131 -22.72 2.06 20.55
C ASN A 131 -21.93 0.75 20.40
N LEU A 132 -22.15 -0.24 21.29
CA LEU A 132 -21.48 -1.54 21.20
C LEU A 132 -21.76 -2.27 19.86
N ARG A 133 -23.00 -2.21 19.36
CA ARG A 133 -23.35 -2.81 18.06
C ARG A 133 -22.77 -2.01 16.90
N SER A 134 -22.75 -0.68 17.00
CA SER A 134 -22.12 0.21 16.01
C SER A 134 -20.63 -0.09 15.90
N ASP A 135 -19.93 -0.14 17.04
CA ASP A 135 -18.51 -0.48 17.11
C ASP A 135 -18.21 -1.85 16.49
N GLN A 136 -19.08 -2.85 16.71
CA GLN A 136 -18.92 -4.17 16.11
C GLN A 136 -19.10 -4.18 14.58
N VAL A 137 -20.00 -3.34 14.05
CA VAL A 137 -20.18 -3.19 12.60
C VAL A 137 -18.98 -2.45 12.01
N GLU A 138 -18.55 -1.37 12.65
CA GLU A 138 -17.39 -0.58 12.25
C GLU A 138 -16.11 -1.45 12.28
N GLU A 139 -15.90 -2.28 13.30
CA GLU A 139 -14.76 -3.20 13.36
C GLU A 139 -14.78 -4.22 12.21
N ARG A 140 -15.94 -4.74 11.82
CA ARG A 140 -16.06 -5.65 10.66
C ARG A 140 -15.79 -4.94 9.35
N GLU A 141 -16.20 -3.68 9.24
CA GLU A 141 -15.93 -2.87 8.06
C GLU A 141 -14.45 -2.49 7.96
N GLN A 142 -13.83 -2.08 9.07
CA GLN A 142 -12.38 -1.85 9.16
C GLN A 142 -11.61 -3.11 8.79
N LYS A 143 -11.98 -4.29 9.29
CA LYS A 143 -11.34 -5.56 8.88
C LYS A 143 -11.48 -5.84 7.39
N LYS A 144 -12.62 -5.51 6.76
CA LYS A 144 -12.79 -5.64 5.31
C LYS A 144 -11.90 -4.66 4.55
N GLN A 145 -11.78 -3.43 5.01
CA GLN A 145 -10.91 -2.42 4.41
C GLN A 145 -9.43 -2.79 4.57
N GLU A 146 -9.01 -3.27 5.74
CA GLU A 146 -7.65 -3.74 5.99
C GLU A 146 -7.32 -4.96 5.14
N ASN A 147 -8.26 -5.91 4.99
CA ASN A 147 -8.07 -7.08 4.14
C ASN A 147 -7.96 -6.69 2.66
N ALA A 148 -8.79 -5.75 2.17
CA ALA A 148 -8.68 -5.23 0.81
C ALA A 148 -7.37 -4.48 0.56
N LYS A 149 -6.87 -3.74 1.56
CA LYS A 149 -5.55 -3.11 1.49
C LYS A 149 -4.41 -4.14 1.45
N LEU A 150 -4.52 -5.22 2.23
CA LEU A 150 -3.55 -6.31 2.21
C LEU A 150 -3.52 -7.02 0.85
N GLU A 151 -4.69 -7.27 0.25
CA GLU A 151 -4.79 -7.88 -1.08
C GLU A 151 -4.14 -6.99 -2.17
N LEU A 152 -4.38 -5.67 -2.13
CA LEU A 152 -3.72 -4.72 -3.03
C LEU A 152 -2.18 -4.72 -2.86
N LEU A 153 -1.69 -4.76 -1.62
CA LEU A 153 -0.24 -4.84 -1.36
C LEU A 153 0.36 -6.17 -1.83
N GLU A 154 -0.39 -7.27 -1.76
CA GLU A 154 0.06 -8.56 -2.27
C GLU A 154 0.13 -8.59 -3.80
N GLU A 155 -0.85 -7.99 -4.48
CA GLU A 155 -0.84 -7.81 -5.94
C GLU A 155 0.29 -6.89 -6.40
N GLU A 156 0.53 -5.79 -5.70
CA GLU A 156 1.65 -4.88 -5.99
C GLU A 156 3.00 -5.57 -5.81
N LYS A 157 3.16 -6.35 -4.74
CA LYS A 157 4.35 -7.16 -4.52
C LYS A 157 4.57 -8.18 -5.64
N LYS A 158 3.50 -8.83 -6.13
CA LYS A 158 3.57 -9.76 -7.27
C LYS A 158 3.97 -9.03 -8.56
N LYS A 159 3.45 -7.82 -8.80
CA LYS A 159 3.83 -6.99 -9.96
C LYS A 159 5.31 -6.58 -9.92
N LEU A 160 5.78 -6.12 -8.76
CA LEU A 160 7.19 -5.75 -8.58
C LEU A 160 8.12 -6.96 -8.76
N GLN A 161 7.73 -8.13 -8.26
CA GLN A 161 8.49 -9.36 -8.47
C GLN A 161 8.56 -9.75 -9.95
N ALA A 162 7.44 -9.70 -10.68
CA ALA A 162 7.41 -9.99 -12.12
C ALA A 162 8.23 -8.97 -12.93
N GLU A 163 8.22 -7.69 -12.53
CA GLU A 163 9.07 -6.65 -13.15
C GLU A 163 10.56 -6.91 -12.88
N GLU A 164 10.93 -7.29 -11.65
CA GLU A 164 12.30 -7.63 -11.30
C GLU A 164 12.81 -8.85 -12.10
N GLU A 165 12.01 -9.90 -12.22
CA GLU A 165 12.33 -11.06 -13.07
C GLU A 165 12.52 -10.67 -14.54
N ARG A 166 11.67 -9.77 -15.05
CA ARG A 166 11.81 -9.22 -16.41
C ARG A 166 13.11 -8.42 -16.57
N ARG A 167 13.52 -7.64 -15.57
CA ARG A 167 14.82 -6.93 -15.57
C ARG A 167 15.99 -7.90 -15.55
N GLN A 168 15.92 -8.95 -14.73
CA GLN A 168 16.96 -9.99 -14.69
C GLN A 168 17.10 -10.71 -16.05
N GLN A 169 15.98 -10.98 -16.73
CA GLN A 169 16.01 -11.59 -18.05
C GLN A 169 16.62 -10.66 -19.11
N ALA A 170 16.24 -9.38 -19.12
CA ALA A 170 16.84 -8.38 -20.00
C ALA A 170 18.35 -8.23 -19.76
N ASN A 171 18.80 -8.29 -18.50
CA ASN A 171 20.23 -8.25 -18.16
C ASN A 171 20.97 -9.50 -18.65
N LYS A 172 20.39 -10.70 -18.50
CA LYS A 172 20.97 -11.94 -19.04
C LYS A 172 21.10 -11.89 -20.56
N GLU A 173 20.10 -11.34 -21.26
CA GLU A 173 20.18 -11.16 -22.72
C GLU A 173 21.26 -10.15 -23.12
N LYS A 174 21.39 -9.04 -22.37
CA LYS A 174 22.44 -8.05 -22.59
C LYS A 174 23.83 -8.66 -22.38
N GLU A 175 24.03 -9.41 -21.30
CA GLU A 175 25.28 -10.12 -21.01
C GLU A 175 25.61 -11.13 -22.13
N GLN A 176 24.62 -11.85 -22.64
CA GLN A 176 24.81 -12.75 -23.78
C GLN A 176 25.20 -12.01 -25.05
N GLN A 177 24.62 -10.82 -25.32
CA GLN A 177 24.99 -9.99 -26.46
C GLN A 177 26.42 -9.45 -26.31
N GLU A 178 26.80 -8.97 -25.13
CA GLU A 178 28.16 -8.53 -24.82
C GLU A 178 29.16 -9.69 -24.97
N ALA A 179 28.82 -10.89 -24.52
CA ALA A 179 29.65 -12.08 -24.71
C ALA A 179 29.78 -12.51 -26.18
N ARG A 180 28.78 -12.23 -27.03
CA ARG A 180 28.86 -12.45 -28.49
C ARG A 180 29.75 -11.40 -29.16
N LEU A 181 29.57 -10.12 -28.83
CA LEU A 181 30.40 -9.02 -29.34
C LEU A 181 31.86 -9.17 -28.91
N GLY A 182 32.09 -9.50 -27.64
CA GLY A 182 33.43 -9.73 -27.10
C GLY A 182 34.16 -10.93 -27.71
N ARG A 183 33.43 -11.87 -28.33
CA ARG A 183 34.03 -12.92 -29.18
C ARG A 183 34.42 -12.39 -30.55
N ILE A 184 33.53 -11.64 -31.20
CA ILE A 184 33.79 -11.03 -32.53
C ILE A 184 34.99 -10.08 -32.48
N VAL A 185 35.04 -9.20 -31.47
CA VAL A 185 36.13 -8.23 -31.30
C VAL A 185 37.47 -8.94 -31.12
N ARG A 186 37.56 -9.93 -30.22
CA ARG A 186 38.79 -10.72 -30.02
C ARG A 186 39.27 -11.42 -31.30
N THR A 187 38.35 -11.99 -32.08
CA THR A 187 38.71 -12.67 -33.33
C THR A 187 39.11 -11.70 -34.45
N ASN A 188 38.66 -10.44 -34.42
CA ASN A 188 39.03 -9.44 -35.43
C ASN A 188 40.37 -8.80 -35.09
N ASP A 189 40.56 -8.38 -33.84
CA ASP A 189 41.77 -7.67 -33.42
C ASP A 189 43.02 -8.55 -33.60
N ASP A 190 42.96 -9.85 -33.26
CA ASP A 190 44.10 -10.75 -33.43
C ASP A 190 44.49 -10.91 -34.92
N ASN A 191 43.51 -11.00 -35.82
CA ASN A 191 43.75 -11.14 -37.26
C ASN A 191 44.23 -9.83 -37.91
N GLU A 192 43.71 -8.68 -37.47
CA GLU A 192 44.06 -7.37 -38.02
C GLU A 192 45.40 -6.87 -37.48
N VAL A 193 45.72 -7.13 -36.21
CA VAL A 193 47.03 -6.85 -35.62
C VAL A 193 48.13 -7.67 -36.28
N ASP A 194 47.90 -8.96 -36.56
CA ASP A 194 48.87 -9.78 -37.28
C ASP A 194 49.08 -9.29 -38.73
N LYS A 195 48.01 -8.83 -39.39
CA LYS A 195 48.09 -8.25 -40.73
C LYS A 195 48.85 -6.93 -40.74
N LEU A 196 48.55 -6.03 -39.81
CA LEU A 196 49.25 -4.75 -39.65
C LEU A 196 50.71 -4.93 -39.22
N ARG A 197 51.02 -5.91 -38.36
CA ARG A 197 52.42 -6.27 -38.05
C ARG A 197 53.17 -6.67 -39.31
N LYS A 198 52.57 -7.52 -40.15
CA LYS A 198 53.17 -7.99 -41.40
C LYS A 198 53.39 -6.85 -42.40
N GLU A 199 52.41 -5.95 -42.55
CA GLU A 199 52.54 -4.75 -43.41
C GLU A 199 53.58 -3.76 -42.87
N LEU A 200 53.67 -3.56 -41.56
CA LEU A 200 54.63 -2.66 -40.93
C LEU A 200 56.07 -3.20 -41.04
N GLU A 201 56.24 -4.53 -40.99
CA GLU A 201 57.51 -5.21 -41.22
C GLU A 201 57.92 -5.15 -42.70
N GLU A 202 56.97 -5.28 -43.63
CA GLU A 202 57.20 -5.01 -45.06
C GLU A 202 57.59 -3.55 -45.34
N LEU A 203 56.90 -2.58 -44.73
CA LEU A 203 57.21 -1.16 -44.90
C LEU A 203 58.56 -0.79 -44.30
N ARG A 204 58.94 -1.40 -43.16
CA ARG A 204 60.29 -1.26 -42.59
C ARG A 204 61.36 -1.81 -43.52
N ALA A 205 61.09 -2.95 -44.16
CA ALA A 205 62.01 -3.51 -45.16
C ALA A 205 62.14 -2.61 -46.41
N ARG A 206 61.08 -1.88 -46.78
CA ARG A 206 61.07 -0.95 -47.93
C ARG A 206 61.65 0.44 -47.62
N SER A 207 61.73 0.86 -46.34
CA SER A 207 62.11 2.25 -45.99
C SER A 207 63.59 2.48 -45.69
N LEU A 208 64.45 1.47 -45.78
CA LEU A 208 65.91 1.62 -45.67
C LEU A 208 66.49 2.17 -46.98
N GLY A 209 66.22 3.45 -47.28
CA GLY A 209 66.65 4.03 -48.55
C GLY A 209 66.46 5.54 -48.68
N THR A 210 67.27 6.31 -47.93
CA THR A 210 67.71 7.69 -48.23
C THR A 210 66.69 8.84 -48.22
N SER A 211 67.08 9.92 -47.54
CA SER A 211 66.54 11.29 -47.62
C SER A 211 65.16 11.54 -47.00
N THR A 212 65.01 11.30 -45.69
CA THR A 212 63.76 11.58 -44.96
C THR A 212 63.87 12.63 -43.86
N GLU A 213 65.08 13.03 -43.43
CA GLU A 213 65.24 13.95 -42.30
C GLU A 213 64.67 15.34 -42.54
N SER A 214 64.90 15.96 -43.71
CA SER A 214 64.35 17.30 -43.98
C SER A 214 62.82 17.29 -44.13
N ARG A 215 62.26 16.21 -44.65
CA ARG A 215 60.82 16.00 -44.78
C ARG A 215 60.16 15.71 -43.43
N VAL A 216 60.82 14.95 -42.55
CA VAL A 216 60.34 14.71 -41.18
C VAL A 216 60.36 16.02 -40.38
N GLU A 217 61.38 16.85 -40.56
CA GLU A 217 61.47 18.15 -39.89
C GLU A 217 60.39 19.14 -40.38
N ALA A 218 60.08 19.13 -41.69
CA ALA A 218 58.97 19.90 -42.25
C ALA A 218 57.61 19.43 -41.69
N LEU A 219 57.39 18.11 -41.61
CA LEU A 219 56.16 17.54 -41.05
C LEU A 219 56.02 17.80 -39.54
N ARG A 220 57.13 17.88 -38.79
CA ARG A 220 57.10 18.31 -37.37
C ARG A 220 56.63 19.76 -37.24
N LYS A 221 57.18 20.66 -38.05
CA LYS A 221 56.77 22.08 -38.04
C LYS A 221 55.32 22.26 -38.45
N GLU A 222 54.85 21.53 -39.46
CA GLU A 222 53.45 21.56 -39.89
C GLU A 222 52.50 21.04 -38.80
N LYS A 223 52.86 19.93 -38.13
CA LYS A 223 52.09 19.38 -37.00
C LYS A 223 52.00 20.37 -35.84
N GLU A 224 53.09 21.04 -35.49
CA GLU A 224 53.10 22.03 -34.42
C GLU A 224 52.24 23.26 -34.77
N ALA A 225 52.30 23.73 -36.02
CA ALA A 225 51.46 24.83 -36.51
C ALA A 225 49.97 24.48 -36.48
N LEU A 226 49.61 23.25 -36.88
CA LEU A 226 48.22 22.76 -36.81
C LEU A 226 47.72 22.62 -35.37
N LEU A 227 48.58 22.16 -34.45
CA LEU A 227 48.21 22.09 -33.03
C LEU A 227 47.92 23.49 -32.47
N LYS A 228 48.83 24.46 -32.71
CA LYS A 228 48.65 25.86 -32.28
C LYS A 228 47.38 26.48 -32.86
N LYS A 229 47.08 26.24 -34.13
CA LYS A 229 45.84 26.73 -34.76
C LYS A 229 44.60 26.13 -34.10
N LYS A 230 44.61 24.84 -33.79
CA LYS A 230 43.50 24.16 -33.13
C LYS A 230 43.29 24.68 -31.71
N ASP A 231 44.37 24.88 -30.95
CA ASP A 231 44.29 25.42 -29.60
C ASP A 231 43.69 26.83 -29.61
N GLN A 232 44.12 27.68 -30.55
CA GLN A 232 43.58 29.03 -30.72
C GLN A 232 42.09 29.04 -31.10
N GLU A 233 41.67 28.16 -32.01
CA GLU A 233 40.25 28.01 -32.40
C GLU A 233 39.38 27.52 -31.22
N THR A 234 39.90 26.59 -30.42
CA THR A 234 39.19 26.14 -29.21
C THR A 234 39.08 27.23 -28.15
N GLU A 235 40.12 28.06 -27.99
CA GLU A 235 40.10 29.18 -27.05
C GLU A 235 39.10 30.26 -27.47
N GLU A 236 39.05 30.62 -28.76
CA GLU A 236 38.06 31.57 -29.29
C GLU A 236 36.63 31.04 -29.14
N ARG A 237 36.42 29.74 -29.40
CA ARG A 237 35.11 29.10 -29.20
C ARG A 237 34.66 29.19 -27.74
N LEU A 238 35.54 28.88 -26.78
CA LEU A 238 35.23 28.96 -25.36
C LEU A 238 34.96 30.41 -24.92
N ARG A 239 35.71 31.39 -25.44
CA ARG A 239 35.45 32.82 -25.15
C ARG A 239 34.07 33.25 -25.66
N ASN A 240 33.68 32.81 -26.84
CA ASN A 240 32.36 33.10 -27.40
C ASN A 240 31.24 32.43 -26.60
N GLU A 241 31.41 31.18 -26.18
CA GLU A 241 30.43 30.46 -25.35
C GLU A 241 30.26 31.12 -23.98
N ILE A 242 31.36 31.56 -23.34
CA ILE A 242 31.30 32.31 -22.08
C ILE A 242 30.57 33.64 -22.26
N ALA A 243 30.79 34.36 -23.36
CA ALA A 243 30.10 35.61 -23.66
C ALA A 243 28.60 35.39 -23.89
N GLU A 244 28.22 34.34 -24.63
CA GLU A 244 26.82 33.97 -24.85
C GLU A 244 26.12 33.59 -23.53
N LEU A 245 26.76 32.76 -22.69
CA LEU A 245 26.21 32.34 -21.40
C LEU A 245 26.02 33.53 -20.44
N LYS A 246 26.94 34.51 -20.46
CA LYS A 246 26.76 35.75 -19.70
C LYS A 246 25.59 36.58 -20.21
N SER A 247 25.47 36.75 -21.53
CA SER A 247 24.36 37.47 -22.14
C SER A 247 23.00 36.84 -21.81
N ARG A 248 22.90 35.50 -21.88
CA ARG A 248 21.70 34.74 -21.48
C ARG A 248 21.35 34.95 -20.01
N ARG A 249 22.35 34.94 -19.11
CA ARG A 249 22.14 35.17 -17.69
C ARG A 249 21.64 36.59 -17.39
N ASP A 250 22.14 37.59 -18.10
CA ASP A 250 21.72 38.99 -17.89
C ASP A 250 20.30 39.25 -18.43
N LEU A 251 19.86 38.51 -19.46
CA LEU A 251 18.48 38.47 -19.93
C LEU A 251 17.54 37.71 -18.96
N GLU A 252 18.06 36.75 -18.22
CA GLU A 252 17.39 36.11 -17.08
C GLU A 252 17.57 36.90 -15.78
N THR A 253 17.47 38.23 -15.84
CA THR A 253 17.12 38.98 -14.63
C THR A 253 15.84 38.34 -14.09
N PRO A 254 15.82 37.90 -12.81
CA PRO A 254 14.64 37.26 -12.23
C PRO A 254 13.55 38.33 -12.20
N GLY A 255 12.74 38.35 -13.26
CA GLY A 255 11.60 39.25 -13.35
C GLY A 255 10.79 39.12 -12.08
N GLU A 256 10.27 40.23 -11.58
CA GLU A 256 9.61 40.35 -10.26
C GLU A 256 8.60 39.21 -10.01
N GLY A 257 7.95 38.67 -11.05
CA GLY A 257 7.09 37.49 -10.95
C GLY A 257 7.73 36.20 -10.41
N LYS A 258 9.03 35.96 -10.66
CA LYS A 258 9.74 34.78 -10.10
C LYS A 258 9.93 34.90 -8.59
N GLN A 259 10.03 36.12 -8.04
CA GLN A 259 10.10 36.31 -6.59
C GLN A 259 8.76 36.03 -5.92
N ASP A 260 7.66 36.48 -6.51
CA ASP A 260 6.31 36.22 -6.01
C ASP A 260 5.96 34.72 -6.07
N GLU A 261 6.34 34.04 -7.15
CA GLU A 261 6.18 32.59 -7.27
C GLU A 261 7.02 31.85 -6.21
N LEU A 262 8.26 32.29 -5.97
CA LEU A 262 9.12 31.71 -4.94
C LEU A 262 8.56 31.93 -3.52
N LEU A 263 7.98 33.11 -3.24
CA LEU A 263 7.30 33.38 -1.98
C LEU A 263 6.04 32.51 -1.81
N THR A 264 5.28 32.33 -2.88
CA THR A 264 4.09 31.48 -2.91
C THR A 264 4.46 30.01 -2.62
N LEU A 265 5.47 29.49 -3.31
CA LEU A 265 5.98 28.13 -3.07
C LEU A 265 6.51 27.97 -1.65
N LYS A 266 7.20 28.98 -1.11
CA LYS A 266 7.69 28.97 0.28
C LYS A 266 6.55 28.92 1.30
N LEU A 267 5.44 29.62 1.04
CA LEU A 267 4.22 29.53 1.86
C LEU A 267 3.61 28.12 1.81
N GLN A 268 3.45 27.56 0.62
CA GLN A 268 2.91 26.20 0.45
C GLN A 268 3.78 25.13 1.13
N VAL A 269 5.11 25.26 1.07
CA VAL A 269 6.03 24.35 1.78
C VAL A 269 5.82 24.44 3.29
N LYS A 270 5.57 25.64 3.81
CA LYS A 270 5.30 25.87 5.24
C LYS A 270 3.94 25.32 5.68
N GLU A 271 2.91 25.43 4.85
CA GLU A 271 1.61 24.80 5.12
C GLU A 271 1.72 23.27 5.07
N ARG A 272 2.38 22.71 4.05
CA ARG A 272 2.61 21.25 3.96
C ARG A 272 3.46 20.72 5.11
N SER A 273 4.38 21.51 5.67
CA SER A 273 5.14 21.08 6.84
C SER A 273 4.27 21.10 8.11
N SER A 274 3.40 22.09 8.31
CA SER A 274 2.49 22.11 9.45
C SER A 274 1.48 20.95 9.40
N PHE A 275 0.96 20.60 8.22
CA PHE A 275 0.12 19.41 8.04
C PHE A 275 0.84 18.11 8.39
N ARG A 276 2.11 17.96 8.01
CA ARG A 276 2.93 16.77 8.36
C ARG A 276 3.09 16.66 9.88
N THR A 277 3.45 17.75 10.57
CA THR A 277 3.56 17.75 12.04
C THR A 277 2.24 17.40 12.72
N ALA A 278 1.11 17.95 12.27
CA ALA A 278 -0.20 17.64 12.83
C ALA A 278 -0.59 16.15 12.62
N MET A 279 -0.25 15.59 11.46
CA MET A 279 -0.49 14.18 11.15
C MET A 279 0.38 13.24 11.99
N GLU A 280 1.65 13.60 12.20
CA GLU A 280 2.56 12.89 13.11
C GLU A 280 2.04 12.91 14.56
N GLU A 281 1.54 14.05 15.04
CA GLU A 281 0.96 14.17 16.39
C GLU A 281 -0.29 13.28 16.55
N LYS A 282 -1.18 13.26 15.55
CA LYS A 282 -2.37 12.39 15.54
C LYS A 282 -1.97 10.92 15.51
N ASN A 283 -0.95 10.54 14.74
CA ASN A 283 -0.42 9.18 14.72
C ASN A 283 0.20 8.77 16.07
N ALA A 284 0.88 9.69 16.76
CA ALA A 284 1.38 9.46 18.11
C ALA A 284 0.23 9.21 19.11
N LYS A 285 -0.85 10.02 19.03
CA LYS A 285 -2.07 9.83 19.83
C LYS A 285 -2.76 8.50 19.55
N LEU A 286 -2.91 8.12 18.28
CA LEU A 286 -3.44 6.80 17.91
C LEU A 286 -2.60 5.65 18.44
N SER A 287 -1.27 5.79 18.40
CA SER A 287 -0.35 4.78 18.95
C SER A 287 -0.49 4.65 20.46
N ALA A 288 -0.69 5.76 21.18
CA ALA A 288 -0.96 5.76 22.62
C ALA A 288 -2.30 5.07 22.94
N LEU A 289 -3.39 5.46 22.27
CA LEU A 289 -4.71 4.85 22.44
C LEU A 289 -4.70 3.35 22.11
N LYS A 290 -3.92 2.92 21.11
CA LYS A 290 -3.76 1.49 20.78
C LYS A 290 -3.07 0.72 21.91
N LYS A 291 -2.07 1.31 22.57
CA LYS A 291 -1.42 0.71 23.74
C LYS A 291 -2.36 0.63 24.94
N GLU A 292 -3.13 1.69 25.21
CA GLU A 292 -4.14 1.71 26.28
C GLU A 292 -5.24 0.67 26.03
N ASN A 293 -5.77 0.59 24.81
CA ASN A 293 -6.71 -0.48 24.43
C ASN A 293 -6.12 -1.88 24.61
N GLY A 294 -4.83 -2.05 24.29
CA GLY A 294 -4.11 -3.30 24.55
C GLY A 294 -3.97 -3.61 26.05
N HIS A 295 -3.84 -2.58 26.90
CA HIS A 295 -3.85 -2.74 28.35
C HIS A 295 -5.23 -3.17 28.85
N LEU A 296 -6.29 -2.45 28.47
CA LEU A 296 -7.66 -2.77 28.86
C LEU A 296 -8.06 -4.18 28.44
N LYS A 297 -7.70 -4.63 27.23
CA LYS A 297 -7.95 -6.01 26.79
C LYS A 297 -7.28 -7.06 27.68
N ARG A 298 -6.09 -6.78 28.19
CA ARG A 298 -5.40 -7.66 29.14
C ARG A 298 -6.14 -7.67 30.49
N ASP A 299 -6.45 -6.50 31.04
CA ASP A 299 -7.19 -6.38 32.30
C ASP A 299 -8.56 -7.11 32.24
N PHE A 300 -9.27 -6.97 31.12
CA PHE A 300 -10.53 -7.69 30.89
C PHE A 300 -10.33 -9.21 30.81
N SER A 301 -9.22 -9.68 30.24
CA SER A 301 -8.90 -11.10 30.17
C SER A 301 -8.57 -11.65 31.56
N GLU A 302 -7.78 -10.92 32.35
CA GLU A 302 -7.44 -11.26 33.73
C GLU A 302 -8.68 -11.31 34.63
N LEU A 303 -9.56 -10.30 34.55
CA LEU A 303 -10.85 -10.30 35.25
C LEU A 303 -11.74 -11.48 34.82
N GLY A 304 -11.71 -11.85 33.53
CA GLY A 304 -12.40 -13.02 33.01
C GLY A 304 -11.88 -14.32 33.63
N GLU A 305 -10.57 -14.48 33.75
CA GLU A 305 -9.92 -15.61 34.40
C GLU A 305 -10.24 -15.68 35.90
N GLU A 306 -10.16 -14.55 36.61
CA GLU A 306 -10.57 -14.45 38.02
C GLU A 306 -12.03 -14.87 38.21
N PHE A 307 -12.93 -14.44 37.33
CA PHE A 307 -14.34 -14.82 37.36
C PHE A 307 -14.53 -16.32 37.17
N VAL A 308 -13.78 -16.95 36.25
CA VAL A 308 -13.79 -18.41 36.05
C VAL A 308 -13.28 -19.12 37.31
N VAL A 309 -12.19 -18.65 37.94
CA VAL A 309 -11.67 -19.23 39.19
C VAL A 309 -12.68 -19.11 40.33
N LEU A 310 -13.33 -17.96 40.48
CA LEU A 310 -14.38 -17.75 41.50
C LEU A 310 -15.61 -18.63 41.24
N ARG A 311 -15.97 -18.85 39.98
CA ARG A 311 -17.07 -19.75 39.61
C ARG A 311 -16.76 -21.20 39.96
N SER A 312 -15.52 -21.65 39.74
CA SER A 312 -15.07 -23.01 40.07
C SER A 312 -14.92 -23.27 41.57
N LYS A 313 -14.77 -22.23 42.40
CA LYS A 313 -14.75 -22.34 43.88
C LYS A 313 -16.13 -22.41 44.52
N ARG A 314 -17.22 -22.16 43.79
CA ARG A 314 -18.56 -22.54 44.24
C ARG A 314 -18.74 -24.02 43.95
N ASP A 315 -18.26 -24.86 44.87
CA ASP A 315 -18.59 -26.28 44.88
C ASP A 315 -20.10 -26.43 44.76
N ALA A 316 -20.53 -26.97 43.62
CA ALA A 316 -21.93 -27.32 43.34
C ALA A 316 -22.43 -28.51 44.21
N GLY A 317 -21.71 -28.83 45.29
CA GLY A 317 -21.88 -30.04 46.10
C GLY A 317 -22.58 -29.86 47.44
N ALA A 318 -23.06 -28.66 47.81
CA ALA A 318 -23.65 -28.44 49.14
C ALA A 318 -25.00 -27.69 49.14
N VAL A 319 -25.83 -27.85 48.09
CA VAL A 319 -27.22 -27.33 48.06
C VAL A 319 -28.23 -28.47 47.88
N ASN A 320 -27.84 -29.70 48.25
CA ASN A 320 -28.76 -30.84 48.27
C ASN A 320 -28.60 -31.55 49.60
N GLU A 321 -29.11 -30.99 50.71
CA GLU A 321 -29.72 -31.79 51.78
C GLU A 321 -30.27 -30.92 52.92
N LYS A 322 -31.61 -30.96 53.03
CA LYS A 322 -32.42 -31.01 54.26
C LYS A 322 -32.21 -29.88 55.28
N SER A 323 -32.91 -28.77 55.08
CA SER A 323 -33.93 -28.23 56.00
C SER A 323 -34.46 -26.89 55.47
N PRO A 324 -35.74 -26.53 55.70
CA PRO A 324 -36.23 -25.19 55.39
C PRO A 324 -35.55 -24.19 56.33
N PRO A 325 -34.85 -23.17 55.82
CA PRO A 325 -34.42 -22.05 56.66
C PRO A 325 -35.66 -21.26 57.04
N GLU A 326 -35.82 -21.06 58.34
CA GLU A 326 -36.78 -20.20 59.00
C GLU A 326 -36.90 -18.84 58.29
N GLU A 327 -38.13 -18.41 58.04
CA GLU A 327 -38.49 -17.22 57.26
C GLU A 327 -37.69 -15.98 57.70
N PRO A 328 -36.80 -15.42 56.85
CA PRO A 328 -36.34 -14.06 57.06
C PRO A 328 -37.53 -13.13 56.79
N ALA A 329 -37.86 -12.35 57.82
CA ALA A 329 -38.98 -11.43 57.85
C ALA A 329 -39.19 -10.70 56.51
N ARG A 330 -40.41 -10.84 55.98
CA ARG A 330 -40.99 -10.23 54.77
C ARG A 330 -40.42 -8.84 54.42
N GLY A 331 -39.27 -8.81 53.77
CA GLY A 331 -38.76 -7.67 53.04
C GLY A 331 -39.15 -7.82 51.58
N LYS A 332 -40.04 -6.96 51.09
CA LYS A 332 -40.51 -6.91 49.69
C LYS A 332 -39.32 -6.93 48.71
N GLN A 333 -38.96 -8.10 48.20
CA GLN A 333 -38.18 -8.20 46.96
C GLN A 333 -39.08 -7.74 45.81
N ARG A 334 -38.85 -6.50 45.38
CA ARG A 334 -39.32 -6.01 44.09
C ARG A 334 -38.67 -6.89 43.03
N ALA A 335 -39.48 -7.66 42.29
CA ALA A 335 -39.05 -8.27 41.04
C ALA A 335 -38.41 -7.18 40.18
N ASP A 336 -37.13 -7.35 39.86
CA ASP A 336 -36.42 -6.39 39.02
C ASP A 336 -37.07 -6.36 37.63
N PRO A 337 -37.53 -5.20 37.15
CA PRO A 337 -38.28 -5.06 35.90
C PRO A 337 -37.38 -5.16 34.65
N SER A 338 -36.21 -5.80 34.75
CA SER A 338 -35.19 -5.84 33.70
C SER A 338 -35.46 -6.90 32.62
N THR A 339 -36.53 -7.67 32.75
CA THR A 339 -37.09 -8.52 31.69
C THR A 339 -38.36 -7.87 31.13
N ALA A 340 -38.31 -6.55 30.89
CA ALA A 340 -39.30 -5.89 30.05
C ALA A 340 -39.14 -6.46 28.63
N MET A 341 -40.02 -7.39 28.28
CA MET A 341 -40.19 -7.87 26.91
C MET A 341 -40.40 -6.65 26.00
N TYR A 342 -39.68 -6.58 24.87
CA TYR A 342 -39.81 -5.51 23.88
C TYR A 342 -41.28 -5.22 23.63
N THR A 343 -41.71 -3.98 23.85
CA THR A 343 -43.09 -3.61 23.55
C THR A 343 -43.26 -3.64 22.03
N PRO A 344 -44.47 -3.92 21.50
CA PRO A 344 -44.70 -3.89 20.05
C PRO A 344 -44.25 -2.59 19.38
N LYS A 345 -44.28 -1.46 20.09
CA LYS A 345 -43.77 -0.16 19.62
C LYS A 345 -42.25 -0.13 19.47
N ASP A 346 -41.51 -0.78 20.36
CA ASP A 346 -40.05 -0.86 20.30
C ASP A 346 -39.59 -1.70 19.11
N LEU A 347 -40.34 -2.78 18.81
CA LEU A 347 -40.09 -3.59 17.62
C LEU A 347 -40.36 -2.80 16.33
N GLU A 348 -41.41 -1.98 16.29
CA GLU A 348 -41.70 -1.10 15.16
C GLU A 348 -40.62 -0.03 14.97
N ALA A 349 -40.16 0.60 16.05
CA ALA A 349 -39.07 1.57 16.02
C ALA A 349 -37.75 0.95 15.52
N LEU A 350 -37.41 -0.26 16.01
CA LEU A 350 -36.23 -0.99 15.56
C LEU A 350 -36.33 -1.37 14.06
N GLN A 351 -37.52 -1.80 13.61
CA GLN A 351 -37.76 -2.11 12.20
C GLN A 351 -37.62 -0.86 11.32
N LYS A 352 -38.10 0.30 11.79
CA LYS A 352 -37.94 1.58 11.10
C LYS A 352 -36.47 2.00 11.03
N ALA A 353 -35.73 1.93 12.13
CA ALA A 353 -34.31 2.24 12.16
C ALA A 353 -33.50 1.32 11.22
N TYR A 354 -33.81 0.03 11.21
CA TYR A 354 -33.19 -0.93 10.29
C TYR A 354 -33.44 -0.57 8.82
N LYS A 355 -34.66 -0.16 8.46
CA LYS A 355 -34.99 0.30 7.10
C LYS A 355 -34.21 1.56 6.71
N VAL A 356 -34.11 2.54 7.61
CA VAL A 356 -33.33 3.76 7.36
C VAL A 356 -31.84 3.45 7.20
N ALA A 357 -31.29 2.58 8.06
CA ALA A 357 -29.90 2.14 7.95
C ALA A 357 -29.64 1.39 6.64
N LEU A 358 -30.59 0.56 6.19
CA LEU A 358 -30.48 -0.15 4.92
C LEU A 358 -30.47 0.83 3.74
N ALA A 359 -31.36 1.83 3.73
CA ALA A 359 -31.39 2.88 2.71
C ALA A 359 -30.09 3.71 2.69
N GLY A 360 -29.55 4.06 3.86
CA GLY A 360 -28.26 4.76 3.96
C GLY A 360 -27.09 3.95 3.38
N LYS A 361 -27.07 2.63 3.65
CA LYS A 361 -26.08 1.72 3.08
C LYS A 361 -26.18 1.61 1.56
N GLU A 362 -27.41 1.53 1.02
CA GLU A 362 -27.63 1.49 -0.43
C GLU A 362 -27.17 2.78 -1.11
N MET A 363 -27.41 3.94 -0.49
CA MET A 363 -26.91 5.23 -0.97
C MET A 363 -25.38 5.30 -0.97
N ALA A 364 -24.72 4.89 0.12
CA ALA A 364 -23.27 4.87 0.21
C ALA A 364 -22.62 3.93 -0.83
N LEU A 365 -23.21 2.76 -1.06
CA LEU A 365 -22.74 1.83 -2.11
C LEU A 365 -22.89 2.43 -3.51
N LYS A 366 -24.00 3.12 -3.78
CA LYS A 366 -24.23 3.81 -5.05
C LYS A 366 -23.20 4.93 -5.27
N GLU A 367 -22.89 5.72 -4.25
CA GLU A 367 -21.84 6.75 -4.32
C GLU A 367 -20.45 6.15 -4.58
N ALA A 368 -20.12 5.05 -3.88
CA ALA A 368 -18.86 4.34 -4.09
C ALA A 368 -18.73 3.81 -5.53
N ASP A 369 -19.81 3.28 -6.12
CA ASP A 369 -19.80 2.80 -7.49
C ASP A 369 -19.71 3.95 -8.52
N MET A 370 -20.33 5.10 -8.26
CA MET A 370 -20.13 6.30 -9.08
C MET A 370 -18.67 6.78 -9.05
N LEU A 371 -18.02 6.74 -7.88
CA LEU A 371 -16.60 7.10 -7.75
C LEU A 371 -15.70 6.11 -8.51
N LYS A 372 -15.97 4.80 -8.42
CA LYS A 372 -15.25 3.78 -9.21
C LYS A 372 -15.40 4.02 -10.71
N ASP A 373 -16.62 4.32 -11.17
CA ASP A 373 -16.86 4.64 -12.59
C ASP A 373 -16.09 5.90 -13.03
N ARG A 374 -16.06 6.94 -12.18
CA ARG A 374 -15.26 8.16 -12.44
C ARG A 374 -13.77 7.83 -12.56
N MET A 375 -13.22 7.00 -11.69
CA MET A 375 -11.81 6.57 -11.75
C MET A 375 -11.53 5.69 -12.97
N ALA A 376 -12.42 4.75 -13.29
CA ALA A 376 -12.29 3.89 -14.48
C ALA A 376 -12.28 4.72 -15.77
N LYS A 377 -13.15 5.73 -15.86
CA LYS A 377 -13.17 6.70 -16.98
C LYS A 377 -11.87 7.50 -17.08
N MET A 378 -11.30 7.93 -15.95
CA MET A 378 -10.01 8.63 -15.91
C MET A 378 -8.86 7.74 -16.42
N VAL A 379 -8.78 6.49 -15.95
CA VAL A 379 -7.77 5.52 -16.41
C VAL A 379 -7.94 5.22 -17.90
N ALA A 380 -9.17 5.00 -18.37
CA ALA A 380 -9.44 4.77 -19.78
C ALA A 380 -9.04 5.97 -20.66
N LYS A 381 -9.25 7.19 -20.17
CA LYS A 381 -8.85 8.42 -20.88
C LYS A 381 -7.33 8.53 -20.98
N MET A 382 -6.60 8.25 -19.90
CA MET A 382 -5.12 8.22 -19.91
C MET A 382 -4.58 7.16 -20.89
N ALA A 383 -5.18 5.97 -20.90
CA ALA A 383 -4.82 4.92 -21.85
C ALA A 383 -5.06 5.35 -23.31
N ALA A 384 -6.17 6.04 -23.58
CA ALA A 384 -6.47 6.56 -24.92
C ALA A 384 -5.45 7.61 -25.40
N PHE A 385 -4.99 8.51 -24.52
CA PHE A 385 -3.91 9.45 -24.84
C PHE A 385 -2.61 8.72 -25.18
N ARG A 386 -2.24 7.73 -24.36
CA ARG A 386 -1.05 6.89 -24.61
C ARG A 386 -1.13 6.21 -25.96
N ASP A 387 -2.25 5.58 -26.28
CA ASP A 387 -2.44 4.88 -27.56
C ASP A 387 -2.39 5.83 -28.75
N ASN A 388 -2.94 7.04 -28.63
CA ASN A 388 -2.87 8.07 -29.67
C ASN A 388 -1.44 8.53 -29.90
N ARG A 389 -0.69 8.86 -28.84
CA ARG A 389 0.73 9.22 -28.95
C ARG A 389 1.58 8.09 -29.51
N LEU A 390 1.31 6.85 -29.12
CA LEU A 390 2.03 5.71 -29.67
C LEU A 390 1.77 5.54 -31.17
N LYS A 391 0.55 5.78 -31.65
CA LYS A 391 0.23 5.75 -33.09
C LYS A 391 0.97 6.84 -33.88
N GLU A 392 1.07 8.04 -33.33
CA GLU A 392 1.85 9.15 -33.93
C GLU A 392 3.34 8.76 -34.03
N LEU A 393 3.92 8.29 -32.92
CA LEU A 393 5.35 7.93 -32.87
C LEU A 393 5.71 6.70 -33.71
N ARG A 394 4.75 5.81 -34.03
CA ARG A 394 5.02 4.65 -34.91
C ARG A 394 5.54 5.05 -36.28
N GLN A 395 5.13 6.20 -36.81
CA GLN A 395 5.52 6.66 -38.14
C GLN A 395 6.91 7.32 -38.18
N LEU A 396 7.45 7.69 -37.01
CA LEU A 396 8.72 8.40 -36.92
C LEU A 396 9.92 7.49 -37.16
N LYS A 397 10.91 8.06 -37.85
CA LYS A 397 12.23 7.46 -38.09
C LYS A 397 13.12 7.62 -36.86
N LYS A 398 14.22 6.86 -36.85
CA LYS A 398 15.17 6.85 -35.74
C LYS A 398 15.70 8.24 -35.38
N HIS A 399 16.12 9.04 -36.37
CA HIS A 399 16.68 10.37 -36.14
C HIS A 399 15.66 11.32 -35.47
N GLU A 400 14.43 11.35 -35.96
CA GLU A 400 13.33 12.14 -35.37
C GLU A 400 13.02 11.69 -33.94
N MET A 401 13.12 10.39 -33.67
CA MET A 401 12.92 9.86 -32.32
C MET A 401 14.05 10.27 -31.37
N GLU A 402 15.31 10.32 -31.82
CA GLU A 402 16.45 10.78 -31.00
C GLU A 402 16.30 12.26 -30.62
N GLU A 403 15.82 13.11 -31.55
CA GLU A 403 15.53 14.53 -31.30
C GLU A 403 14.42 14.69 -30.25
N ILE A 404 13.30 13.99 -30.43
CA ILE A 404 12.20 14.01 -29.45
C ILE A 404 12.63 13.46 -28.09
N CYS A 405 13.46 12.41 -28.05
CA CYS A 405 14.01 11.92 -26.79
C CYS A 405 14.83 13.00 -26.07
N ALA A 406 15.63 13.78 -26.82
CA ALA A 406 16.40 14.88 -26.25
C ALA A 406 15.49 15.99 -25.71
N ASP A 407 14.41 16.34 -26.42
CA ASP A 407 13.42 17.34 -25.99
C ASP A 407 12.71 16.93 -24.69
N GLU A 408 12.32 15.66 -24.56
CA GLU A 408 11.68 15.12 -23.35
C GLU A 408 12.69 14.80 -22.23
N GLY A 409 13.99 15.03 -22.45
CA GLY A 409 15.05 14.77 -21.47
C GLY A 409 15.27 13.28 -21.17
N ILE A 410 14.94 12.38 -22.10
CA ILE A 410 15.16 10.94 -21.94
C ILE A 410 16.29 10.44 -22.83
N THR A 411 17.04 9.44 -22.35
CA THR A 411 18.13 8.85 -23.14
C THR A 411 17.58 7.83 -24.14
N TYR A 412 17.99 7.93 -25.41
CA TYR A 412 17.63 6.95 -26.42
C TYR A 412 18.34 5.61 -26.19
N ILE A 413 17.59 4.54 -25.95
CA ILE A 413 18.13 3.18 -25.74
C ILE A 413 17.78 2.24 -26.89
N LYS A 414 16.48 2.07 -27.17
CA LYS A 414 15.93 1.24 -28.26
C LYS A 414 14.74 1.98 -28.86
N LEU A 415 14.55 1.87 -30.17
CA LEU A 415 13.49 2.60 -30.87
C LEU A 415 12.10 2.35 -30.25
N ASP A 416 11.70 1.10 -30.03
CA ASP A 416 10.36 0.78 -29.51
C ASP A 416 10.18 1.19 -28.04
N GLN A 417 11.23 1.08 -27.23
CA GLN A 417 11.21 1.53 -25.84
C GLN A 417 11.12 3.05 -25.76
N ALA A 418 11.93 3.76 -26.55
CA ALA A 418 11.89 5.21 -26.67
C ALA A 418 10.50 5.70 -27.12
N LYS A 419 9.89 5.04 -28.11
CA LYS A 419 8.51 5.33 -28.53
C LYS A 419 7.49 5.14 -27.41
N ALA A 420 7.63 4.09 -26.60
CA ALA A 420 6.73 3.83 -25.48
C ALA A 420 6.91 4.86 -24.35
N ASP A 421 8.16 5.19 -24.00
CA ASP A 421 8.48 6.13 -22.92
C ASP A 421 8.04 7.55 -23.29
N VAL A 422 8.33 8.01 -24.51
CA VAL A 422 7.86 9.31 -25.01
C VAL A 422 6.34 9.35 -25.09
N ALA A 423 5.68 8.27 -25.56
CA ALA A 423 4.22 8.22 -25.59
C ALA A 423 3.62 8.37 -24.19
N GLU A 424 4.24 7.78 -23.18
CA GLU A 424 3.79 7.85 -21.78
C GLU A 424 3.97 9.24 -21.17
N ILE A 425 5.12 9.88 -21.40
CA ILE A 425 5.39 11.25 -20.94
C ILE A 425 4.40 12.24 -21.59
N ARG A 426 4.28 12.21 -22.92
CA ARG A 426 3.37 13.10 -23.65
C ARG A 426 1.91 12.86 -23.30
N ALA A 427 1.48 11.60 -23.16
CA ALA A 427 0.13 11.28 -22.72
C ALA A 427 -0.16 11.78 -21.30
N SER A 428 0.84 11.80 -20.42
CA SER A 428 0.71 12.36 -19.07
C SER A 428 0.55 13.88 -19.09
N HIS A 429 1.27 14.58 -19.98
CA HIS A 429 1.09 16.02 -20.20
C HIS A 429 -0.30 16.34 -20.77
N ASP A 430 -0.72 15.64 -21.82
CA ASP A 430 -2.05 15.81 -22.43
C ASP A 430 -3.17 15.53 -21.42
N TYR A 431 -3.01 14.50 -20.58
CA TYR A 431 -3.96 14.17 -19.54
C TYR A 431 -4.03 15.24 -18.44
N ALA A 432 -2.89 15.81 -18.05
CA ALA A 432 -2.84 16.91 -17.08
C ALA A 432 -3.50 18.19 -17.62
N GLU A 433 -3.32 18.50 -18.90
CA GLU A 433 -4.01 19.60 -19.57
C GLU A 433 -5.53 19.36 -19.64
N TRP A 434 -5.93 18.15 -20.05
CA TRP A 434 -7.34 17.74 -20.06
C TRP A 434 -8.00 17.81 -18.68
N LEU A 435 -7.27 17.47 -17.61
CA LEU A 435 -7.77 17.64 -16.24
C LEU A 435 -8.03 19.10 -15.90
N LYS A 436 -7.14 20.02 -16.30
CA LYS A 436 -7.33 21.46 -16.09
C LYS A 436 -8.55 21.97 -16.84
N GLU A 437 -8.72 21.59 -18.10
CA GLU A 437 -9.91 21.95 -18.89
C GLU A 437 -11.20 21.44 -18.25
N LYS A 438 -11.17 20.20 -17.74
CA LYS A 438 -12.33 19.60 -17.08
C LYS A 438 -12.71 20.27 -15.77
N GLU A 439 -11.73 20.68 -14.95
CA GLU A 439 -11.97 21.42 -13.71
C GLU A 439 -12.63 22.78 -13.97
N VAL A 440 -12.29 23.44 -15.08
CA VAL A 440 -12.93 24.70 -15.50
C VAL A 440 -14.38 24.46 -15.91
N GLY A 441 -14.65 23.43 -16.72
CA GLY A 441 -16.01 23.11 -17.16
C GLY A 441 -16.96 22.70 -16.02
N GLU A 442 -16.50 21.88 -15.07
CA GLU A 442 -17.33 21.50 -13.90
C GLU A 442 -17.69 22.71 -13.03
N LYS A 443 -16.85 23.75 -12.99
CA LYS A 443 -17.13 24.99 -12.25
C LYS A 443 -18.19 25.86 -12.92
N GLU A 444 -18.15 25.99 -14.25
CA GLU A 444 -19.15 26.75 -15.01
C GLU A 444 -20.55 26.10 -14.91
N ASP A 445 -20.63 24.77 -14.97
CA ASP A 445 -21.89 24.04 -14.79
C ASP A 445 -22.47 24.19 -13.37
N GLN A 446 -21.59 24.25 -12.36
CA GLN A 446 -21.99 24.44 -10.98
C GLN A 446 -22.57 25.85 -10.74
N ASP A 447 -21.99 26.87 -11.37
CA ASP A 447 -22.46 28.24 -11.29
C ASP A 447 -23.82 28.42 -12.00
N LEU A 448 -24.07 27.71 -13.11
CA LEU A 448 -25.37 27.70 -13.81
C LEU A 448 -26.50 27.11 -12.94
N HIS A 449 -26.22 26.05 -12.18
CA HIS A 449 -27.21 25.45 -11.29
C HIS A 449 -27.48 26.28 -10.03
N HIS A 450 -26.52 27.09 -9.58
CA HIS A 450 -26.75 28.01 -8.47
C HIS A 450 -27.59 29.23 -8.87
N ALA A 451 -27.51 29.70 -10.11
CA ALA A 451 -28.30 30.84 -10.59
C ALA A 451 -29.81 30.57 -10.68
N THR A 452 -30.24 29.33 -10.94
CA THR A 452 -31.67 29.01 -11.13
C THR A 452 -32.43 28.68 -9.84
N SER A 453 -31.77 28.62 -8.69
CA SER A 453 -32.43 28.20 -7.43
C SER A 453 -32.83 29.35 -6.50
N ALA A 454 -32.63 30.61 -6.92
CA ALA A 454 -32.79 31.78 -6.06
C ALA A 454 -34.13 32.54 -6.22
N GLU A 455 -35.05 32.15 -7.10
CA GLU A 455 -36.23 32.98 -7.42
C GLU A 455 -37.60 32.51 -6.89
N ASP A 456 -37.73 31.39 -6.17
CA ASP A 456 -39.06 30.88 -5.74
C ASP A 456 -39.28 30.85 -4.20
N VAL A 457 -38.98 31.94 -3.49
CA VAL A 457 -39.38 32.09 -2.08
C VAL A 457 -39.90 33.50 -1.79
N ASP A 458 -41.00 33.89 -2.42
CA ASP A 458 -41.84 35.01 -1.95
C ASP A 458 -43.23 34.94 -2.60
N GLU A 459 -44.08 34.00 -2.17
CA GLU A 459 -45.55 34.14 -2.25
C GLU A 459 -46.26 33.01 -1.46
N ALA A 460 -46.62 33.29 -0.19
CA ALA A 460 -47.84 32.83 0.50
C ALA A 460 -47.86 33.23 1.98
#